data_AF-A0AAW1WDQ3-F1
#
_entry.id   AF-A0AAW1WDQ3-F1
#
_cell.length_a   1.000
_cell.length_b   1.000
_cell.length_c   1.000
_cell.angle_alpha   90.00
_cell.angle_beta   90.00
_cell.angle_gamma   90.00
#
_symmetry.space_group_name_H-M   'P 1'
#
loop_
_entity.id
_entity.type
_entity.pdbx_description
1 polymer ?
#
loop_
_entity_poly.entity_id
_entity_poly.type
_entity_poly.pdbx_seq_one_letter_code
_entity_poly.pdbx_strand_id
1 'polypeptide(L)'
;MSRTVKHFLFAFPFALLLLLVHGQSQSGFISIDCGLLETSNYTDEKTGINFISDATFIDSGETKLIQPSDQLFTEKTYWSLRSFPEGIRNCYQINVTFGTKYLIRASFYYGNYDGKIKHQNSNYILDLICGM
;
A
#
# COMPACT_ATOMS: atom_id res chain seq x y z
N MET A 1 -3.08 40.35 -60.12
CA MET A 1 -3.42 41.04 -58.86
C MET A 1 -3.70 39.97 -57.82
N SER A 2 -2.83 39.86 -56.80
CA SER A 2 -3.06 39.28 -55.46
C SER A 2 -3.55 37.81 -55.38
N ARG A 3 -2.94 36.86 -54.66
CA ARG A 3 -1.91 36.87 -53.62
C ARG A 3 -1.43 35.42 -53.46
N THR A 4 -0.13 35.20 -53.53
CA THR A 4 0.54 33.92 -53.25
C THR A 4 0.32 33.55 -51.78
N VAL A 5 -0.26 32.38 -51.51
CA VAL A 5 -0.31 31.79 -50.16
C VAL A 5 1.10 31.31 -49.81
N LYS A 6 1.91 32.24 -49.30
CA LYS A 6 3.24 31.96 -48.77
C LYS A 6 3.11 31.20 -47.46
N HIS A 7 3.75 30.04 -47.40
CA HIS A 7 4.20 29.30 -46.23
C HIS A 7 3.75 29.85 -44.87
N PHE A 8 2.74 29.20 -44.28
CA PHE A 8 2.71 29.00 -42.83
C PHE A 8 2.69 27.49 -42.58
N LEU A 9 3.78 26.84 -43.01
CA LEU A 9 4.30 25.66 -42.34
C LEU A 9 4.82 26.11 -40.96
N PHE A 10 3.92 26.50 -40.06
CA PHE A 10 4.24 26.43 -38.64
C PHE A 10 3.89 25.02 -38.23
N ALA A 11 4.81 24.11 -38.54
CA ALA A 11 4.89 22.85 -37.83
C ALA A 11 4.88 23.23 -36.35
N PHE A 12 3.77 22.99 -35.68
CA PHE A 12 3.75 22.87 -34.24
C PHE A 12 4.20 21.44 -34.00
N PRO A 13 5.50 21.15 -33.76
CA PRO A 13 5.76 20.13 -32.79
C PRO A 13 5.40 20.79 -31.45
N PHE A 14 4.10 20.91 -31.17
CA PHE A 14 3.66 20.50 -29.83
C PHE A 14 3.78 18.98 -29.85
N ALA A 15 5.02 18.53 -30.02
CA ALA A 15 5.48 17.21 -29.71
C ALA A 15 5.07 17.09 -28.26
N LEU A 16 3.90 16.47 -28.06
CA LEU A 16 3.79 15.20 -27.39
C LEU A 16 4.90 15.02 -26.34
N LEU A 17 5.09 16.01 -25.49
CA LEU A 17 5.64 15.85 -24.17
C LEU A 17 4.49 15.30 -23.33
N LEU A 18 4.00 14.13 -23.75
CA LEU A 18 3.48 13.17 -22.80
C LEU A 18 4.67 12.93 -21.89
N LEU A 19 4.70 13.64 -20.77
CA LEU A 19 5.49 13.27 -19.63
C LEU A 19 5.08 11.84 -19.33
N LEU A 20 5.80 10.89 -19.91
CA LEU A 20 5.84 9.52 -19.45
C LEU A 20 6.47 9.61 -18.07
N VAL A 21 5.64 9.92 -17.07
CA VAL A 21 5.92 9.62 -15.68
C VAL A 21 6.03 8.11 -15.66
N HIS A 22 7.24 7.62 -15.94
CA HIS A 22 7.60 6.26 -15.63
C HIS A 22 7.48 6.17 -14.12
N GLY A 23 6.46 5.47 -13.63
CA GLY A 23 6.34 5.12 -12.22
C GLY A 23 7.69 4.57 -11.76
N GLN A 24 8.17 5.06 -10.62
CA GLN A 24 9.41 4.58 -10.02
C GLN A 24 9.35 3.05 -9.95
N SER A 25 10.33 2.37 -10.54
CA SER A 25 10.45 0.92 -10.37
C SER A 25 10.62 0.64 -8.87
N GLN A 26 9.79 -0.24 -8.31
CA GLN A 26 9.87 -0.73 -6.93
C GLN A 26 11.07 -1.68 -6.76
N SER A 27 12.26 -1.16 -7.07
CA SER A 27 13.52 -1.88 -6.94
C SER A 27 14.11 -1.55 -5.56
N GLY A 28 14.51 -2.60 -4.84
CA GLY A 28 15.22 -2.47 -3.56
C GLY A 28 14.33 -2.41 -2.30
N PHE A 29 13.01 -2.56 -2.43
CA PHE A 29 12.12 -2.73 -1.28
C PHE A 29 10.92 -3.63 -1.62
N ILE A 30 10.31 -4.21 -0.60
CA ILE A 30 9.04 -4.92 -0.69
C ILE A 30 7.99 -4.16 0.13
N SER A 31 6.76 -4.14 -0.37
CA SER A 31 5.62 -3.64 0.38
C SER A 31 4.66 -4.80 0.59
N ILE A 32 4.44 -5.13 1.85
CA ILE A 32 3.53 -6.20 2.27
C ILE A 32 2.24 -5.50 2.71
N ASP A 33 1.07 -6.11 2.52
CA ASP A 33 -0.22 -5.68 3.07
C ASP A 33 -0.71 -6.76 4.05
N CYS A 34 -0.82 -6.37 5.33
CA CYS A 34 -1.11 -7.27 6.44
C CYS A 34 -2.59 -7.68 6.38
N GLY A 35 -2.87 -8.99 6.36
CA GLY A 35 -4.25 -9.48 6.28
C GLY A 35 -4.83 -9.50 4.87
N LEU A 36 -4.09 -9.08 3.85
CA LEU A 36 -4.50 -9.27 2.46
C LEU A 36 -4.60 -10.78 2.14
N LEU A 37 -5.58 -11.18 1.33
CA LEU A 37 -5.81 -12.58 0.95
C LEU A 37 -4.55 -13.20 0.32
N GLU A 38 -4.22 -14.46 0.68
CA GLU A 38 -2.90 -15.08 0.47
C GLU A 38 -2.32 -14.96 -0.96
N THR A 39 -3.16 -15.09 -1.98
CA THR A 39 -2.76 -15.06 -3.40
C THR A 39 -2.97 -13.71 -4.07
N SER A 40 -3.38 -12.70 -3.29
CA SER A 40 -3.69 -11.37 -3.81
C SER A 40 -2.49 -10.44 -3.77
N ASN A 41 -2.46 -9.55 -4.76
CA ASN A 41 -1.58 -8.41 -4.84
C ASN A 41 -2.35 -7.24 -5.48
N TYR A 42 -1.84 -6.03 -5.33
CA TYR A 42 -2.34 -4.88 -6.07
C TYR A 42 -1.29 -3.77 -6.13
N THR A 43 -1.38 -2.97 -7.19
CA THR A 43 -0.66 -1.69 -7.26
C THR A 43 -1.57 -0.60 -6.73
N ASP A 44 -1.11 0.15 -5.74
CA ASP A 44 -1.79 1.37 -5.29
C ASP A 44 -1.70 2.42 -6.40
N GLU A 45 -2.86 2.91 -6.85
CA GLU A 45 -2.93 3.80 -8.02
C GLU A 45 -2.35 5.19 -7.74
N LYS A 46 -2.32 5.62 -6.48
CA LYS A 46 -1.82 6.95 -6.10
C LYS A 46 -0.30 6.97 -6.03
N THR A 47 0.30 5.95 -5.44
CA THR A 47 1.75 5.87 -5.19
C THR A 47 2.49 5.06 -6.24
N GLY A 48 1.79 4.20 -6.99
CA GLY A 48 2.39 3.24 -7.92
C GLY A 48 3.09 2.05 -7.23
N ILE A 49 2.91 1.90 -5.91
CA ILE A 49 3.56 0.85 -5.13
C ILE A 49 2.73 -0.45 -5.22
N ASN A 50 3.39 -1.55 -5.56
CA ASN A 50 2.81 -2.88 -5.52
C ASN A 50 2.91 -3.47 -4.10
N PHE A 51 1.76 -3.89 -3.59
CA PHE A 51 1.58 -4.58 -2.33
C PHE A 51 1.31 -6.06 -2.55
N ILE A 52 1.95 -6.91 -1.75
CA ILE A 52 1.77 -8.37 -1.73
C ILE A 52 1.17 -8.81 -0.39
N SER A 53 0.49 -9.95 -0.36
CA SER A 53 -0.04 -10.51 0.88
C SER A 53 1.05 -10.85 1.90
N ASP A 54 0.72 -10.69 3.17
CA ASP A 54 1.55 -11.04 4.30
C ASP A 54 1.59 -12.54 4.63
N ALA A 55 0.70 -13.33 4.03
CA ALA A 55 0.49 -14.74 4.34
C ALA A 55 1.72 -15.64 4.19
N THR A 56 2.68 -15.28 3.33
CA THR A 56 3.92 -16.05 3.17
C THR A 56 5.00 -15.66 4.17
N PHE A 57 4.80 -14.59 4.92
CA PHE A 57 5.77 -14.04 5.87
C PHE A 57 5.40 -14.32 7.33
N ILE A 58 4.18 -14.77 7.62
CA ILE A 58 3.70 -15.05 8.98
C ILE A 58 2.73 -16.24 9.01
N ASP A 59 2.74 -16.98 10.11
CA ASP A 59 1.96 -18.20 10.34
C ASP A 59 0.87 -18.05 11.42
N SER A 60 0.74 -16.86 12.00
CA SER A 60 -0.07 -16.56 13.17
C SER A 60 -0.93 -15.33 12.97
N GLY A 61 -1.92 -15.14 13.85
CA GLY A 61 -2.86 -14.02 13.81
C GLY A 61 -4.04 -14.23 12.86
N GLU A 62 -4.99 -13.32 12.92
CA GLU A 62 -6.23 -13.35 12.17
C GLU A 62 -6.28 -12.21 11.14
N THR A 63 -6.71 -12.52 9.92
CA THR A 63 -7.06 -11.49 8.94
C THR A 63 -8.37 -10.80 9.35
N LYS A 64 -8.38 -9.46 9.32
CA LYS A 64 -9.61 -8.67 9.46
C LYS A 64 -9.71 -7.63 8.35
N LEU A 65 -10.94 -7.20 8.10
CA LEU A 65 -11.25 -6.03 7.28
C LEU A 65 -11.85 -4.95 8.18
N ILE A 66 -11.48 -3.70 7.95
CA ILE A 66 -12.13 -2.57 8.62
C ILE A 66 -13.57 -2.41 8.12
N GLN A 67 -14.38 -1.68 8.87
CA GLN A 67 -15.78 -1.48 8.50
C GLN A 67 -15.89 -0.69 7.18
N PRO A 68 -16.89 -0.98 6.32
CA PRO A 68 -17.08 -0.26 5.06
C PRO A 68 -17.20 1.26 5.23
N SER A 69 -17.75 1.73 6.36
CA SER A 69 -17.81 3.16 6.68
C SER A 69 -16.44 3.80 6.87
N ASP A 70 -15.48 3.05 7.41
CA ASP A 70 -14.12 3.53 7.64
C ASP A 70 -13.33 3.54 6.32
N GLN A 71 -13.57 2.55 5.44
CA GLN A 71 -12.94 2.45 4.11
C GLN A 71 -13.18 3.70 3.24
N LEU A 72 -14.29 4.42 3.44
CA LEU A 72 -14.61 5.66 2.73
C LEU A 72 -13.61 6.79 3.02
N PHE A 73 -12.93 6.74 4.15
CA PHE A 73 -12.04 7.78 4.64
C PHE A 73 -10.58 7.33 4.77
N THR A 74 -10.28 6.07 4.44
CA THR A 74 -8.94 5.50 4.56
C THR A 74 -8.42 4.99 3.22
N GLU A 75 -7.10 4.97 3.05
CA GLU A 75 -6.47 4.38 1.88
C GLU A 75 -6.63 2.86 1.87
N LYS A 76 -6.53 2.25 0.69
CA LYS A 76 -6.73 0.81 0.49
C LYS A 76 -5.77 -0.04 1.33
N THR A 77 -4.55 0.44 1.55
CA THR A 77 -3.53 -0.16 2.42
C THR A 77 -3.98 -0.31 3.87
N TYR A 78 -5.04 0.38 4.30
CA TYR A 78 -5.62 0.26 5.63
C TYR A 78 -6.87 -0.60 5.70
N TRP A 79 -7.35 -1.13 4.56
CA TRP A 79 -8.63 -1.86 4.54
C TRP A 79 -8.51 -3.25 5.14
N SER A 80 -7.38 -3.91 4.92
CA SER A 80 -6.99 -5.15 5.58
C SER A 80 -5.99 -4.89 6.70
N LEU A 81 -6.07 -5.71 7.75
CA LEU A 81 -5.10 -5.74 8.83
C LEU A 81 -4.92 -7.15 9.34
N ARG A 82 -3.80 -7.38 10.05
CA ARG A 82 -3.58 -8.60 10.82
C ARG A 82 -3.70 -8.33 12.30
N SER A 83 -4.61 -9.08 12.93
CA SER A 83 -4.86 -9.02 14.36
C SER A 83 -4.18 -10.14 15.11
N PHE A 84 -3.70 -9.85 16.31
CA PHE A 84 -3.09 -10.84 17.19
C PHE A 84 -3.81 -10.88 18.54
N PRO A 85 -5.07 -11.36 18.57
CA PRO A 85 -5.85 -11.41 19.80
C PRO A 85 -5.31 -12.44 20.80
N GLU A 86 -4.66 -13.47 20.27
CA GLU A 86 -4.02 -14.55 21.03
C GLU A 86 -2.52 -14.52 20.74
N GLY A 87 -1.71 -14.58 21.80
CA GLY A 87 -0.25 -14.67 21.68
C GLY A 87 0.49 -13.46 22.25
N ILE A 88 1.66 -13.74 22.82
CA ILE A 88 2.57 -12.72 23.40
C ILE A 88 3.61 -12.27 22.36
N ARG A 89 3.86 -13.09 21.33
CA ARG A 89 4.89 -12.88 20.31
C ARG A 89 4.44 -13.44 18.96
N ASN A 90 4.48 -12.60 17.93
CA ASN A 90 4.20 -12.96 16.54
C ASN A 90 5.39 -12.52 15.68
N CYS A 91 5.84 -13.37 14.77
CA CYS A 91 7.11 -13.18 14.06
C CYS A 91 6.88 -13.17 12.55
N TYR A 92 7.30 -12.08 11.90
CA TYR A 92 7.42 -12.04 10.44
C TYR A 92 8.79 -12.56 10.02
N GLN A 93 8.82 -13.53 9.10
CA GLN A 93 10.04 -14.06 8.51
C GLN A 93 10.28 -13.44 7.14
N ILE A 94 11.20 -12.48 7.07
CA ILE A 94 11.59 -11.79 5.84
C ILE A 94 13.01 -12.19 5.45
N ASN A 95 13.20 -12.61 4.21
CA ASN A 95 14.52 -12.95 3.69
C ASN A 95 15.34 -11.67 3.45
N VAL A 96 16.49 -11.57 4.12
CA VAL A 96 17.39 -10.42 4.04
C VAL A 96 18.81 -10.85 3.70
N THR A 97 19.59 -9.95 3.13
CA THR A 97 21.01 -10.16 2.84
C THR A 97 21.84 -9.71 4.04
N PHE A 98 22.68 -10.60 4.55
CA PHE A 98 23.59 -10.29 5.65
C PHE A 98 24.52 -9.12 5.31
N GLY A 99 24.74 -8.23 6.28
CA GLY A 99 25.60 -7.04 6.11
C GLY A 99 24.91 -5.85 5.44
N THR A 100 23.67 -6.00 4.96
CA THR A 100 22.89 -4.90 4.38
C THR A 100 22.08 -4.18 5.46
N LYS A 101 22.00 -2.85 5.36
CA LYS A 101 21.13 -2.03 6.21
C LYS A 101 19.76 -1.88 5.56
N TYR A 102 18.71 -2.11 6.34
CA TYR A 102 17.32 -2.01 5.88
C TYR A 102 16.56 -0.98 6.72
N LEU A 103 15.65 -0.26 6.08
CA LEU A 103 14.62 0.52 6.75
C LEU A 103 13.37 -0.35 6.86
N ILE A 104 12.87 -0.54 8.08
CA ILE A 104 11.62 -1.24 8.33
C ILE A 104 10.59 -0.19 8.75
N ARG A 105 9.47 -0.13 8.03
CA ARG A 105 8.31 0.69 8.38
C ARG A 105 7.14 -0.24 8.63
N ALA A 106 6.52 -0.08 9.80
CA ALA A 106 5.25 -0.71 10.14
C ALA A 106 4.25 0.40 10.41
N SER A 107 3.05 0.24 9.87
CA SER A 107 1.90 1.09 10.16
C SER A 107 0.97 0.33 11.09
N PHE A 108 0.12 1.05 11.80
CA PHE A 108 -0.86 0.45 12.69
C PHE A 108 -2.18 1.18 12.52
N TYR A 109 -3.27 0.43 12.55
CA TYR A 109 -4.60 1.01 12.59
C TYR A 109 -5.36 0.49 13.79
N TYR A 110 -6.05 1.41 14.42
CA TYR A 110 -6.95 1.12 15.52
C TYR A 110 -8.34 1.61 15.14
N GLY A 111 -9.27 0.68 14.98
CA GLY A 111 -10.67 0.94 14.68
C GLY A 111 -11.55 -0.17 15.25
N ASN A 112 -12.87 -0.03 15.14
CA ASN A 112 -13.82 -1.00 15.70
C ASN A 112 -14.05 -2.21 14.75
N TYR A 113 -13.01 -2.71 14.09
CA TYR A 113 -13.10 -3.86 13.18
C TYR A 113 -13.37 -5.17 13.92
N ASP A 114 -13.08 -5.22 15.23
CA ASP A 114 -13.32 -6.37 16.10
C ASP A 114 -14.68 -6.30 16.82
N GLY A 115 -15.51 -5.30 16.50
CA GLY A 115 -16.82 -5.09 17.13
C GLY A 115 -16.75 -4.69 18.60
N LYS A 116 -15.55 -4.45 19.17
CA LYS A 116 -15.40 -3.97 20.55
C LYS A 116 -15.51 -2.45 20.53
N ILE A 117 -16.63 -1.96 21.07
CA ILE A 117 -16.84 -0.51 21.24
C ILE A 117 -15.70 0.05 22.11
N LYS A 118 -15.16 1.19 21.70
CA LYS A 118 -14.23 2.01 22.48
C LYS A 118 -14.71 2.15 23.94
N HIS A 119 -14.06 1.44 24.85
CA HIS A 119 -14.13 1.74 26.28
C HIS A 119 -12.77 2.27 26.72
N GLN A 120 -12.76 3.29 27.58
CA GLN A 120 -11.55 3.98 28.05
C GLN A 120 -10.57 3.09 28.83
N ASN A 121 -10.92 1.81 29.08
CA ASN A 121 -10.09 0.82 29.78
C ASN A 121 -9.90 -0.49 28.98
N SER A 122 -10.19 -0.49 27.68
CA SER A 122 -9.91 -1.67 26.85
C SER A 122 -8.41 -1.72 26.52
N ASN A 123 -7.80 -2.90 26.62
CA ASN A 123 -6.47 -3.13 26.06
C ASN A 123 -6.51 -2.78 24.56
N TYR A 124 -5.80 -1.72 24.16
CA TYR A 124 -5.69 -1.34 22.76
C TYR A 124 -4.90 -2.43 22.03
N ILE A 125 -5.56 -3.21 21.19
CA ILE A 125 -4.85 -4.08 20.25
C ILE A 125 -4.47 -3.18 19.08
N LEU A 126 -3.20 -2.76 19.05
CA LEU A 126 -2.63 -2.10 17.87
C LEU A 126 -2.38 -3.18 16.84
N ASP A 127 -3.18 -3.18 15.79
CA ASP A 127 -3.05 -4.19 14.74
C ASP A 127 -2.12 -3.71 13.64
N LEU A 128 -1.31 -4.66 13.16
CA LEU A 128 -0.25 -4.39 12.22
C LEU A 128 -0.86 -4.16 10.85
N ILE A 129 -0.49 -3.02 10.27
CA ILE A 129 -0.66 -2.72 8.87
C ILE A 129 0.71 -2.66 8.24
N CYS A 130 0.94 -3.61 7.37
CA CYS A 130 2.08 -3.61 6.50
C CYS A 130 1.73 -2.56 5.43
N GLY A 131 2.37 -1.40 5.48
CA GLY A 131 1.96 -0.24 4.71
C GLY A 131 3.01 0.84 4.83
N MET A 132 3.39 1.42 3.68
CA MET A 132 4.33 2.54 3.64
C MET A 132 3.64 3.86 3.92
#